data_AF-A0A1Y1KWC5-F1
#
_entry.id   AF-A0A1Y1KWC5-F1
#
_cell.length_a   1.000
_cell.length_b   1.000
_cell.length_c   1.000
_cell.angle_alpha   90.00
_cell.angle_beta   90.00
_cell.angle_gamma   90.00
#
_symmetry.space_group_name_H-M   'P 1'
#
loop_
_entity.id
_entity.type
_entity.pdbx_description
1 polymer ?
#
loop_
_entity_poly.entity_id
_entity_poly.type
_entity_poly.pdbx_seq_one_letter_code
_entity_poly.pdbx_strand_id
1 'polypeptide(L)'
;LAQIQTKLKKNPTTNLSPFLQQQSESYDEFVANLAAAQNNETDSEDEGCPDLSNELCGLLLDGSPEIVHALHDRVVKLSSRGATTCNLDYSKNLPIDIVAGLNEAIQGGEVLWRLHDTFVIGLGSSEVVKISSSLDLDEISNLEYLNSLSFGIPIPLCLGAIRSGRRVYLFMSRASGQPLEMVWPQLTPLHKTSIQQQLIQMFTTLRSIPPSTAREEMKIGSFVSGICKDTRRCQRVSVEPIYNETDFNDFLCHEGKRTQTAWIKMIRSAMRADHELVATHADLHPRNIMVDWDAEEGGNLHITAIIDWELAGWYPEYWEFVKALHTVDTKGALADWYEYLPTAAIGSWPTEFSLDLLIGRWLG
;
A
#
# COMPACT_ATOMS: atom_id res chain seq x y z
N LEU A 1 30.88 20.68 2.97
CA LEU A 1 30.31 22.01 2.64
C LEU A 1 29.92 22.85 3.86
N ALA A 2 29.15 22.33 4.83
CA ALA A 2 28.72 23.09 6.02
C ALA A 2 29.89 23.70 6.84
N GLN A 3 30.98 22.96 7.04
CA GLN A 3 32.14 23.46 7.80
C GLN A 3 32.90 24.60 7.08
N ILE A 4 32.97 24.56 5.74
CA ILE A 4 33.55 25.63 4.92
C ILE A 4 32.72 26.91 5.07
N GLN A 5 31.39 26.77 4.98
CA GLN A 5 30.46 27.88 5.16
C GLN A 5 30.56 28.49 6.57
N THR A 6 30.69 27.67 7.60
CA THR A 6 30.88 28.15 8.97
C THR A 6 32.20 28.92 9.13
N LYS A 7 33.30 28.42 8.53
CA LYS A 7 34.61 29.11 8.59
C LYS A 7 34.59 30.44 7.84
N LEU A 8 33.98 30.50 6.66
CA LEU A 8 33.86 31.74 5.87
C LEU A 8 32.90 32.75 6.51
N LYS A 9 31.80 32.30 7.13
CA LYS A 9 30.90 33.17 7.90
C LYS A 9 31.61 33.80 9.10
N LYS A 10 32.56 33.08 9.71
CA LYS A 10 33.31 33.58 10.88
C LYS A 10 34.44 34.53 10.49
N ASN A 11 35.12 34.29 9.37
CA ASN A 11 36.08 35.22 8.80
C ASN A 11 36.19 35.01 7.26
N PRO A 12 35.65 35.94 6.44
CA PRO A 12 35.56 35.78 4.99
C PRO A 12 36.89 35.72 4.25
N THR A 13 37.98 36.23 4.82
CA THR A 13 39.32 36.24 4.20
C THR A 13 40.21 35.09 4.67
N THR A 14 39.64 34.12 5.38
CA THR A 14 40.40 32.97 5.89
C THR A 14 40.97 32.16 4.72
N ASN A 15 42.29 31.95 4.71
CA ASN A 15 42.91 31.04 3.76
C ASN A 15 42.51 29.59 4.10
N LEU A 16 41.69 28.99 3.24
CA LEU A 16 41.19 27.64 3.41
C LEU A 16 42.06 26.57 2.73
N SER A 17 43.12 26.95 2.00
CA SER A 17 43.97 26.00 1.27
C SER A 17 44.51 24.87 2.15
N PRO A 18 45.00 25.10 3.38
CA PRO A 18 45.47 24.01 4.23
C PRO A 18 44.35 23.06 4.65
N PHE A 19 43.14 23.58 4.91
CA PHE A 19 41.98 22.77 5.28
C PHE A 19 41.48 21.93 4.10
N LEU A 20 41.43 22.52 2.90
CA LEU A 20 41.02 21.79 1.70
C LEU A 20 42.05 20.73 1.30
N GLN A 21 43.34 21.01 1.49
CA GLN A 21 44.41 20.05 1.26
C GLN A 21 44.32 18.88 2.24
N GLN A 22 44.10 19.14 3.53
CA GLN A 22 43.86 18.09 4.52
C GLN A 22 42.63 17.23 4.19
N GLN A 23 41.52 17.86 3.74
CA GLN A 23 40.32 17.13 3.34
C GLN A 23 40.58 16.27 2.09
N SER A 24 41.37 16.78 1.14
CA SER A 24 41.80 16.03 -0.05
C SER A 24 42.69 14.85 0.31
N GLU A 25 43.61 14.99 1.26
CA GLU A 25 44.48 13.90 1.72
C GLU A 25 43.68 12.82 2.47
N SER A 26 42.64 13.21 3.20
CA SER A 26 41.73 12.26 3.86
C SER A 26 40.69 11.63 2.92
N TYR A 27 40.59 12.10 1.67
CA TYR A 27 39.56 11.65 0.74
C TYR A 27 39.77 10.20 0.31
N ASP A 28 41.01 9.82 0.01
CA ASP A 28 41.32 8.44 -0.40
C ASP A 28 41.06 7.44 0.73
N GLU A 29 41.35 7.82 1.98
CA GLU A 29 41.02 7.02 3.17
C GLU A 29 39.49 6.94 3.40
N PHE A 30 38.77 8.04 3.19
CA PHE A 30 37.31 8.04 3.24
C PHE A 30 36.69 7.14 2.17
N VAL A 31 37.19 7.20 0.93
CA VAL A 31 36.74 6.31 -0.18
C VAL A 31 37.10 4.86 0.12
N ALA A 32 38.29 4.58 0.65
CA ALA A 32 38.69 3.24 1.07
C ALA A 32 37.81 2.71 2.20
N ASN A 33 37.45 3.55 3.18
CA ASN A 33 36.53 3.19 4.26
C ASN A 33 35.10 2.97 3.75
N LEU A 34 34.64 3.74 2.76
CA LEU A 34 33.33 3.54 2.14
C LEU A 34 33.27 2.27 1.29
N ALA A 35 34.34 1.99 0.55
CA ALA A 35 34.49 0.74 -0.20
C ALA A 35 34.61 -0.48 0.74
N ALA A 36 35.29 -0.33 1.89
CA ALA A 36 35.34 -1.35 2.94
C ALA A 36 33.99 -1.51 3.65
N ALA A 37 33.21 -0.44 3.81
CA ALA A 37 31.84 -0.51 4.34
C ALA A 37 30.88 -1.19 3.35
N GLN A 38 31.01 -0.95 2.04
CA GLN A 38 30.26 -1.68 1.01
C GLN A 38 30.70 -3.15 0.90
N ASN A 39 31.99 -3.44 1.08
CA ASN A 39 32.45 -4.82 1.11
C ASN A 39 32.03 -5.55 2.40
N ASN A 40 31.93 -4.84 3.53
CA ASN A 40 31.34 -5.38 4.76
C ASN A 40 29.81 -5.49 4.69
N GLU A 41 29.12 -4.75 3.81
CA GLU A 41 27.71 -5.01 3.44
C GLU A 41 27.59 -6.24 2.53
N THR A 42 28.64 -6.64 1.81
CA THR A 42 28.67 -7.89 1.03
C THR A 42 29.27 -9.10 1.77
N ASP A 43 29.92 -8.91 2.92
CA ASP A 43 30.50 -9.98 3.76
C ASP A 43 29.86 -10.06 5.17
N SER A 44 28.67 -9.46 5.36
CA SER A 44 27.83 -9.66 6.56
C SER A 44 26.42 -10.19 6.27
N GLU A 45 26.27 -10.99 5.21
CA GLU A 45 25.09 -11.86 5.00
C GLU A 45 25.49 -13.35 4.89
N ASP A 46 26.42 -13.77 5.77
CA ASP A 46 26.44 -15.15 6.26
C ASP A 46 26.04 -15.17 7.75
N GLU A 47 25.09 -14.31 8.13
CA GLU A 47 24.12 -14.73 9.14
C GLU A 47 23.25 -15.77 8.44
N GLY A 48 23.64 -17.04 8.62
CA GLY A 48 22.92 -18.16 8.04
C GLY A 48 21.42 -17.97 8.21
N CYS A 49 20.69 -18.14 7.09
CA CYS A 49 19.23 -18.13 6.95
C CYS A 49 18.55 -17.98 8.33
N PRO A 50 18.10 -16.77 8.74
CA PRO A 50 17.40 -16.62 10.00
C PRO A 50 16.30 -17.66 9.95
N ASP A 51 16.30 -18.56 10.92
CA ASP A 51 15.45 -19.74 10.90
C ASP A 51 14.00 -19.26 10.71
N LEU A 52 13.51 -19.30 9.46
CA LEU A 52 12.20 -18.77 9.06
C LEU A 52 11.10 -19.43 9.89
N SER A 53 11.38 -20.65 10.40
CA SER A 53 10.51 -21.36 11.32
C SER A 53 10.35 -20.63 12.66
N ASN A 54 11.38 -19.98 13.20
CA ASN A 54 11.32 -19.21 14.45
C ASN A 54 10.57 -17.88 14.29
N GLU A 55 10.60 -17.25 13.11
CA GLU A 55 9.84 -16.01 12.87
C GLU A 55 8.33 -16.28 12.78
N LEU A 56 7.93 -17.32 12.05
CA LEU A 56 6.53 -17.72 11.93
C LEU A 56 5.95 -18.23 13.25
N CYS A 57 6.76 -18.81 14.13
CA CYS A 57 6.35 -19.16 15.50
C CYS A 57 5.81 -17.93 16.26
N GLY A 58 6.39 -16.75 16.00
CA GLY A 58 5.95 -15.51 16.58
C GLY A 58 4.62 -15.00 16.05
N LEU A 59 4.07 -15.59 14.98
CA LEU A 59 2.82 -15.21 14.30
C LEU A 59 1.68 -16.21 14.53
N LEU A 60 1.87 -17.22 15.36
CA LEU A 60 0.83 -18.21 15.62
C LEU A 60 -0.29 -17.62 16.48
N LEU A 61 -1.50 -18.14 16.26
CA LEU A 61 -2.68 -17.84 17.05
C LEU A 61 -2.48 -18.38 18.47
N ASP A 62 -2.73 -17.53 19.45
CA ASP A 62 -2.65 -17.83 20.87
C ASP A 62 -3.99 -17.62 21.60
N GLY A 63 -4.11 -18.24 22.78
CA GLY A 63 -5.25 -18.05 23.67
C GLY A 63 -6.59 -18.50 23.07
N SER A 64 -7.53 -17.56 22.96
CA SER A 64 -8.87 -17.79 22.40
C SER A 64 -9.15 -16.75 21.31
N PRO A 65 -8.79 -17.05 20.04
CA PRO A 65 -9.00 -16.13 18.93
C PRO A 65 -10.48 -15.80 18.73
N GLU A 66 -10.78 -14.52 18.54
CA GLU A 66 -12.12 -14.00 18.25
C GLU A 66 -12.33 -13.94 16.72
N ILE A 67 -13.46 -14.44 16.25
CA ILE A 67 -13.92 -14.24 14.87
C ILE A 67 -14.39 -12.79 14.74
N VAL A 68 -13.66 -12.01 13.94
CA VAL A 68 -14.05 -10.63 13.60
C VAL A 68 -15.03 -10.65 12.42
N HIS A 69 -14.71 -11.45 11.40
CA HIS A 69 -15.55 -11.69 10.23
C HIS A 69 -15.65 -13.20 9.98
N ALA A 70 -16.84 -13.67 9.59
CA ALA A 70 -17.11 -15.09 9.40
C ALA A 70 -16.10 -15.73 8.43
N LEU A 71 -15.56 -16.89 8.81
CA LEU A 71 -14.59 -17.60 8.00
C LEU A 71 -15.28 -18.36 6.87
N HIS A 72 -14.78 -18.18 5.65
CA HIS A 72 -15.20 -18.95 4.50
C HIS A 72 -14.76 -20.42 4.62
N ASP A 73 -15.52 -21.35 4.05
CA ASP A 73 -15.23 -22.79 4.04
C ASP A 73 -13.82 -23.14 3.56
N ARG A 74 -13.23 -22.30 2.71
CA ARG A 74 -11.84 -22.44 2.22
C ARG A 74 -10.85 -22.37 3.38
N VAL A 75 -11.01 -21.38 4.27
CA VAL A 75 -10.15 -21.18 5.44
C VAL A 75 -10.40 -22.28 6.47
N VAL A 76 -11.66 -22.66 6.68
CA VAL A 76 -12.01 -23.79 7.57
C VAL A 76 -11.34 -25.08 7.08
N LYS A 77 -11.34 -25.35 5.77
CA LYS A 77 -10.69 -26.52 5.17
C LYS A 77 -9.16 -26.50 5.25
N LEU A 78 -8.52 -25.34 5.37
CA LEU A 78 -7.07 -25.29 5.65
C LEU A 78 -6.76 -25.91 7.01
N SER A 79 -7.69 -25.81 7.96
CA SER A 79 -7.50 -26.31 9.32
C SER A 79 -7.90 -27.77 9.52
N SER A 80 -8.84 -28.28 8.72
CA SER A 80 -9.30 -29.66 8.80
C SER A 80 -8.56 -30.52 7.77
N ARG A 81 -7.79 -31.52 8.23
CA ARG A 81 -7.12 -32.55 7.39
C ARG A 81 -8.11 -33.44 6.62
N GLY A 82 -9.02 -32.88 5.83
CA GLY A 82 -10.08 -33.59 5.13
C GLY A 82 -11.25 -34.07 6.00
N ALA A 83 -11.40 -33.56 7.24
CA ALA A 83 -12.53 -33.91 8.11
C ALA A 83 -13.71 -32.92 7.96
N THR A 84 -14.92 -33.48 7.99
CA THR A 84 -16.22 -32.90 7.64
C THR A 84 -16.51 -31.55 8.31
N THR A 85 -17.07 -30.64 7.52
CA THR A 85 -17.57 -29.30 7.88
C THR A 85 -18.26 -29.27 9.24
N CYS A 86 -17.64 -28.61 10.22
CA CYS A 86 -18.32 -28.18 11.42
C CYS A 86 -19.09 -26.90 11.09
N ASN A 87 -20.41 -26.90 11.26
CA ASN A 87 -21.17 -25.65 11.34
C ASN A 87 -20.56 -24.83 12.49
N LEU A 88 -19.83 -23.76 12.15
CA LEU A 88 -19.37 -22.76 13.11
C LEU A 88 -20.61 -21.99 13.60
N ASP A 89 -21.38 -22.62 14.48
CA ASP A 89 -22.63 -22.08 15.01
C ASP A 89 -22.30 -21.04 16.09
N TYR A 90 -22.66 -19.77 15.85
CA TYR A 90 -22.79 -18.61 16.76
C TYR A 90 -21.76 -18.37 17.90
N SER A 91 -20.64 -19.09 17.91
CA SER A 91 -19.53 -18.90 18.83
C SER A 91 -18.62 -17.79 18.29
N LYS A 92 -18.42 -16.73 19.07
CA LYS A 92 -17.39 -15.71 18.76
C LYS A 92 -15.97 -16.29 18.75
N ASN A 93 -15.75 -17.43 19.42
CA ASN A 93 -14.44 -18.03 19.56
C ASN A 93 -14.24 -19.16 18.55
N LEU A 94 -13.01 -19.28 18.06
CA LEU A 94 -12.60 -20.37 17.19
C LEU A 94 -12.45 -21.70 17.96
N PRO A 95 -12.97 -22.82 17.45
CA PRO A 95 -12.71 -24.14 18.00
C PRO A 95 -11.21 -24.48 18.01
N ILE A 96 -10.76 -25.21 19.03
CA ILE A 96 -9.32 -25.46 19.28
C ILE A 96 -8.63 -26.24 18.16
N ASP A 97 -9.36 -27.13 17.50
CA ASP A 97 -8.92 -27.89 16.32
C ASP A 97 -8.72 -27.00 15.10
N ILE A 98 -9.62 -26.03 14.89
CA ILE A 98 -9.48 -25.02 13.83
C ILE A 98 -8.24 -24.14 14.10
N VAL A 99 -8.04 -23.71 15.35
CA VAL A 99 -6.83 -22.93 15.73
C VAL A 99 -5.56 -23.72 15.45
N ALA A 100 -5.50 -24.98 15.86
CA ALA A 100 -4.34 -25.84 15.64
C ALA A 100 -4.03 -26.00 14.14
N GLY A 101 -5.04 -26.26 13.32
CA GLY A 101 -4.86 -26.41 11.88
C GLY A 101 -4.45 -25.11 11.17
N LEU A 102 -4.99 -23.96 11.58
CA LEU A 102 -4.54 -22.66 11.05
C LEU A 102 -3.10 -22.36 11.45
N ASN A 103 -2.69 -22.71 12.68
CA ASN A 103 -1.29 -22.58 13.11
C ASN A 103 -0.35 -23.47 12.30
N GLU A 104 -0.72 -24.73 12.03
CA GLU A 104 0.04 -25.61 11.13
C GLU A 104 0.17 -24.97 9.72
N ALA A 105 -0.91 -24.42 9.18
CA ALA A 105 -0.92 -23.78 7.87
C ALA A 105 -0.04 -22.51 7.82
N ILE A 106 -0.11 -21.66 8.86
CA ILE A 106 0.72 -20.45 8.98
C ILE A 106 2.20 -20.83 9.12
N GLN A 107 2.52 -21.82 9.95
CA GLN A 107 3.89 -22.26 10.19
C GLN A 107 4.53 -22.90 8.95
N GLY A 108 3.75 -23.62 8.15
CA GLY A 108 4.19 -24.19 6.87
C GLY A 108 4.07 -23.24 5.67
N GLY A 109 3.62 -22.00 5.89
CA GLY A 109 3.33 -21.04 4.84
C GLY A 109 4.56 -20.35 4.26
N GLU A 110 4.39 -19.78 3.07
CA GLU A 110 5.41 -19.01 2.36
C GLU A 110 5.27 -17.52 2.71
N VAL A 111 6.31 -16.86 3.22
CA VAL A 111 6.29 -15.40 3.41
C VAL A 111 6.40 -14.72 2.05
N LEU A 112 5.29 -14.16 1.57
CA LEU A 112 5.21 -13.48 0.28
C LEU A 112 5.66 -12.03 0.36
N TRP A 113 5.38 -11.38 1.49
CA TRP A 113 5.72 -9.99 1.72
C TRP A 113 5.77 -9.66 3.21
N ARG A 114 6.60 -8.68 3.56
CA ARG A 114 6.75 -8.19 4.93
C ARG A 114 7.13 -6.71 4.91
N LEU A 115 6.50 -5.95 5.80
CA LEU A 115 6.94 -4.60 6.17
C LEU A 115 6.58 -4.32 7.62
N HIS A 116 7.58 -3.93 8.42
CA HIS A 116 7.44 -3.73 9.87
C HIS A 116 6.77 -4.94 10.56
N ASP A 117 5.60 -4.75 11.15
CA ASP A 117 4.80 -5.77 11.85
C ASP A 117 3.72 -6.42 10.98
N THR A 118 3.66 -6.07 9.69
CA THR A 118 2.72 -6.65 8.72
C THR A 118 3.40 -7.75 7.91
N PHE A 119 2.75 -8.91 7.84
CA PHE A 119 3.17 -10.09 7.11
C PHE A 119 2.07 -10.52 6.16
N VAL A 120 2.45 -11.00 4.97
CA VAL A 120 1.56 -11.66 4.03
C VAL A 120 2.10 -13.06 3.78
N ILE A 121 1.34 -14.07 4.22
CA ILE A 121 1.77 -15.48 4.19
C ILE A 121 0.86 -16.26 3.26
N GLY A 122 1.44 -16.90 2.25
CA GLY A 122 0.75 -17.85 1.38
C GLY A 122 0.45 -19.14 2.12
N LEU A 123 -0.83 -19.51 2.22
CA LEU A 123 -1.31 -20.74 2.86
C LEU A 123 -1.56 -21.86 1.85
N GLY A 124 -0.81 -21.84 0.75
CA GLY A 124 -1.01 -22.68 -0.43
C GLY A 124 -1.04 -21.85 -1.71
N SER A 125 -1.58 -22.45 -2.78
CA SER A 125 -1.67 -21.80 -4.11
C SER A 125 -2.81 -20.79 -4.21
N SER A 126 -3.81 -20.87 -3.33
CA SER A 126 -5.10 -20.20 -3.54
C SER A 126 -5.51 -19.30 -2.38
N GLU A 127 -4.87 -19.41 -1.22
CA GLU A 127 -5.19 -18.67 0.00
C GLU A 127 -3.94 -17.95 0.53
N VAL A 128 -4.18 -16.78 1.12
CA VAL A 128 -3.17 -15.97 1.78
C VAL A 128 -3.74 -15.42 3.08
N VAL A 129 -2.89 -15.16 4.06
CA VAL A 129 -3.25 -14.42 5.27
C VAL A 129 -2.37 -13.18 5.43
N LYS A 130 -3.01 -12.01 5.57
CA LYS A 130 -2.36 -10.76 5.97
C LYS A 130 -2.48 -10.63 7.48
N ILE A 131 -1.34 -10.53 8.16
CA ILE A 131 -1.24 -10.52 9.62
C ILE A 131 -0.59 -9.19 10.02
N SER A 132 -1.25 -8.40 10.87
CA SER A 132 -0.67 -7.17 11.40
C SER A 132 -1.26 -6.82 12.77
N SER A 133 -0.50 -6.08 13.60
CA SER A 133 -1.04 -5.51 14.84
C SER A 133 -1.78 -4.19 14.62
N SER A 134 -1.69 -3.64 13.42
CA SER A 134 -2.30 -2.38 13.01
C SER A 134 -3.16 -2.50 11.75
N LEU A 135 -3.63 -3.71 11.43
CA LEU A 135 -4.47 -3.96 10.24
C LEU A 135 -5.74 -3.12 10.28
N ASP A 136 -6.01 -2.43 9.18
CA ASP A 136 -7.15 -1.56 9.06
C ASP A 136 -8.42 -2.35 8.73
N LEU A 137 -9.46 -2.21 9.56
CA LEU A 137 -10.73 -2.93 9.35
C LEU A 137 -11.49 -2.45 8.11
N ASP A 138 -11.16 -1.27 7.57
CA ASP A 138 -11.73 -0.82 6.31
C ASP A 138 -11.20 -1.65 5.13
N GLU A 139 -10.01 -2.25 5.20
CA GLU A 139 -9.56 -3.19 4.16
C GLU A 139 -10.54 -4.35 4.00
N ILE A 140 -10.96 -4.93 5.14
CA ILE A 140 -11.92 -6.03 5.18
C ILE A 140 -13.27 -5.59 4.60
N SER A 141 -13.78 -4.46 5.10
CA SER A 141 -15.10 -3.96 4.73
C SER A 141 -15.16 -3.51 3.27
N ASN A 142 -14.09 -2.89 2.76
CA ASN A 142 -13.96 -2.49 1.35
C ASN A 142 -13.91 -3.72 0.44
N LEU A 143 -13.13 -4.75 0.79
CA LEU A 143 -13.09 -6.00 0.03
C LEU A 143 -14.46 -6.69 0.00
N GLU A 144 -15.13 -6.82 1.14
CA GLU A 144 -16.48 -7.40 1.21
C GLU A 144 -17.48 -6.62 0.33
N TYR A 145 -17.45 -5.29 0.42
CA TYR A 145 -18.28 -4.43 -0.43
C TYR A 145 -18.02 -4.66 -1.91
N LEU A 146 -16.76 -4.62 -2.35
CA LEU A 146 -16.40 -4.78 -3.75
C LEU A 146 -16.68 -6.21 -4.26
N ASN A 147 -16.40 -7.24 -3.46
CA ASN A 147 -16.72 -8.63 -3.79
C ASN A 147 -18.23 -8.84 -3.99
N SER A 148 -19.09 -8.04 -3.34
CA SER A 148 -20.55 -8.13 -3.49
C SER A 148 -21.09 -7.61 -4.84
N LEU A 149 -20.36 -6.69 -5.49
CA LEU A 149 -20.88 -5.93 -6.63
C LEU A 149 -20.68 -6.62 -8.00
N SER A 150 -19.95 -7.73 -8.07
CA SER A 150 -19.79 -8.57 -9.28
C SER A 150 -19.47 -7.79 -10.58
N PHE A 151 -18.38 -7.00 -10.60
CA PHE A 151 -18.05 -6.10 -11.73
C PHE A 151 -16.79 -6.47 -12.53
N GLY A 152 -16.36 -7.75 -12.50
CA GLY A 152 -15.35 -8.26 -13.43
C GLY A 152 -13.91 -7.75 -13.27
N ILE A 153 -13.64 -6.88 -12.30
CA ILE A 153 -12.27 -6.56 -11.89
C ILE A 153 -11.75 -7.70 -11.02
N PRO A 154 -10.54 -8.22 -11.26
CA PRO A 154 -9.97 -9.24 -10.42
C PRO A 154 -9.54 -8.62 -9.07
N ILE A 155 -10.33 -8.87 -8.03
CA ILE A 155 -10.11 -8.39 -6.66
C ILE A 155 -10.02 -9.63 -5.76
N PRO A 156 -9.08 -9.69 -4.79
CA PRO A 156 -9.05 -10.75 -3.81
C PRO A 156 -10.41 -10.91 -3.11
N LEU A 157 -10.83 -12.16 -2.92
CA LEU A 157 -11.99 -12.48 -2.10
C LEU A 157 -11.61 -12.34 -0.63
N CYS A 158 -12.39 -11.59 0.14
CA CYS A 158 -12.34 -11.66 1.59
C CYS A 158 -12.85 -13.04 2.04
N LEU A 159 -11.99 -13.81 2.73
CA LEU A 159 -12.31 -15.15 3.23
C LEU A 159 -12.55 -15.17 4.74
N GLY A 160 -12.64 -14.00 5.37
CA GLY A 160 -12.90 -13.81 6.79
C GLY A 160 -11.68 -13.33 7.57
N ALA A 161 -11.90 -12.99 8.84
CA ALA A 161 -10.85 -12.43 9.69
C ALA A 161 -10.99 -12.84 11.15
N ILE A 162 -9.86 -13.06 11.80
CA ILE A 162 -9.78 -13.38 13.23
C ILE A 162 -8.83 -12.43 13.95
N ARG A 163 -9.05 -12.26 15.26
CA ARG A 163 -8.20 -11.49 16.16
C ARG A 163 -7.64 -12.40 17.23
N SER A 164 -6.31 -12.38 17.39
CA SER A 164 -5.60 -13.08 18.46
C SER A 164 -4.60 -12.10 19.08
N GLY A 165 -4.76 -11.86 20.38
CA GLY A 165 -4.06 -10.81 21.10
C GLY A 165 -4.24 -9.43 20.44
N ARG A 166 -3.12 -8.84 20.00
CA ARG A 166 -3.10 -7.53 19.31
C ARG A 166 -3.15 -7.65 17.78
N ARG A 167 -3.11 -8.85 17.22
CA ARG A 167 -3.02 -9.06 15.78
C ARG A 167 -4.37 -9.40 15.18
N VAL A 168 -4.58 -8.90 13.98
CA VAL A 168 -5.66 -9.30 13.09
C VAL A 168 -5.06 -10.14 11.97
N TYR A 169 -5.76 -11.20 11.61
CA TYR A 169 -5.42 -12.14 10.56
C TYR A 169 -6.56 -12.06 9.54
N LEU A 170 -6.30 -11.41 8.42
CA LEU A 170 -7.23 -11.28 7.31
C LEU A 170 -6.91 -12.36 6.28
N PHE A 171 -7.83 -13.30 6.09
CA PHE A 171 -7.69 -14.35 5.09
C PHE A 171 -8.29 -13.88 3.76
N MET A 172 -7.57 -14.12 2.67
CA MET A 172 -7.98 -13.70 1.34
C MET A 172 -7.67 -14.78 0.31
N SER A 173 -8.32 -14.71 -0.86
CA SER A 173 -7.83 -15.49 -2.01
C SER A 173 -6.49 -14.95 -2.48
N ARG A 174 -5.53 -15.84 -2.70
CA ARG A 174 -4.22 -15.54 -3.30
C ARG A 174 -4.38 -15.32 -4.80
N ALA A 175 -3.88 -14.19 -5.29
CA ALA A 175 -3.75 -13.93 -6.72
C ALA A 175 -2.59 -14.76 -7.31
N SER A 176 -2.73 -15.20 -8.56
CA SER A 176 -1.64 -15.87 -9.29
C SER A 176 -0.62 -14.87 -9.82
N GLY A 177 0.60 -15.34 -10.07
CA GLY A 177 1.66 -14.54 -10.68
C GLY A 177 2.46 -13.73 -9.65
N GLN A 178 3.04 -12.61 -10.11
CA GLN A 178 3.96 -11.77 -9.33
C GLN A 178 3.53 -10.31 -9.34
N PRO A 179 3.96 -9.49 -8.38
CA PRO A 179 3.75 -8.05 -8.41
C PRO A 179 4.33 -7.43 -9.69
N LEU A 180 3.58 -6.52 -10.32
CA LEU A 180 3.96 -5.85 -11.55
C LEU A 180 5.28 -5.12 -11.40
N GLU A 181 5.58 -4.58 -10.21
CA GLU A 181 6.84 -3.90 -9.93
C GLU A 181 8.09 -4.77 -10.17
N MET A 182 7.99 -6.09 -9.95
CA MET A 182 9.12 -7.01 -10.11
C MET A 182 9.46 -7.23 -11.59
N VAL A 183 8.43 -7.26 -12.44
CA VAL A 183 8.60 -7.55 -13.87
C VAL A 183 8.72 -6.27 -14.70
N TRP A 184 8.22 -5.13 -14.21
CA TRP A 184 8.19 -3.83 -14.90
C TRP A 184 9.49 -3.45 -15.62
N PRO A 185 10.69 -3.64 -15.02
CA PRO A 185 11.95 -3.23 -15.66
C PRO A 185 12.29 -4.05 -16.90
N GLN A 186 11.70 -5.25 -17.03
CA GLN A 186 11.91 -6.18 -18.14
C GLN A 186 10.86 -6.01 -19.23
N LEU A 187 9.79 -5.24 -18.98
CA LEU A 187 8.70 -5.06 -19.91
C LEU A 187 9.08 -4.12 -21.05
N THR A 188 8.72 -4.54 -22.27
CA THR A 188 8.81 -3.67 -23.46
C THR A 188 7.73 -2.58 -23.40
N PRO A 189 7.86 -1.50 -24.19
CA PRO A 189 6.80 -0.49 -24.31
C PRO A 189 5.44 -1.08 -24.74
N LEU A 190 5.43 -2.17 -25.53
CA LEU A 190 4.21 -2.87 -25.93
C LEU A 190 3.55 -3.57 -24.74
N HIS A 191 4.34 -4.25 -23.90
CA HIS A 191 3.85 -4.87 -22.66
C HIS A 191 3.27 -3.82 -21.70
N LYS A 192 3.99 -2.71 -21.48
CA LYS A 192 3.53 -1.62 -20.61
C LYS A 192 2.24 -0.97 -21.13
N THR A 193 2.12 -0.80 -22.46
CA THR A 193 0.89 -0.33 -23.10
C THR A 193 -0.27 -1.32 -22.93
N SER A 194 -0.01 -2.62 -23.02
CA SER A 194 -1.03 -3.65 -22.75
C SER A 194 -1.54 -3.57 -21.32
N ILE A 195 -0.66 -3.41 -20.32
CA ILE A 195 -1.05 -3.19 -18.92
C ILE A 195 -1.89 -1.92 -18.77
N GLN A 196 -1.47 -0.82 -19.38
CA GLN A 196 -2.23 0.43 -19.35
C GLN A 196 -3.66 0.24 -19.90
N GLN A 197 -3.82 -0.49 -21.01
CA GLN A 197 -5.13 -0.76 -21.60
C GLN A 197 -6.03 -1.61 -20.69
N GLN A 198 -5.46 -2.64 -20.05
CA GLN A 198 -6.17 -3.46 -19.07
C GLN A 198 -6.62 -2.61 -17.87
N LEU A 199 -5.73 -1.76 -17.33
CA LEU A 199 -6.07 -0.84 -16.25
C LEU A 199 -7.14 0.17 -16.64
N ILE A 200 -7.12 0.70 -17.87
CA ILE A 200 -8.18 1.60 -18.36
C ILE A 200 -9.55 0.89 -18.29
N GLN A 201 -9.65 -0.36 -18.73
CA GLN A 201 -10.89 -1.12 -18.68
C GLN A 201 -11.35 -1.35 -17.23
N MET A 202 -10.42 -1.76 -16.35
CA MET A 202 -10.71 -2.00 -14.95
C MET A 202 -11.18 -0.72 -14.25
N PHE A 203 -10.43 0.37 -14.34
CA PHE A 203 -10.78 1.63 -13.67
C PHE A 203 -12.01 2.32 -14.26
N THR A 204 -12.30 2.13 -15.56
CA THR A 204 -13.59 2.56 -16.14
C THR A 204 -14.74 1.81 -15.49
N THR A 205 -14.59 0.49 -15.30
CA THR A 205 -15.59 -0.33 -14.63
C THR A 205 -15.74 0.06 -13.16
N LEU A 206 -14.64 0.27 -12.44
CA LEU A 206 -14.65 0.73 -11.05
C LEU A 206 -15.43 2.05 -10.92
N ARG A 207 -15.14 3.02 -11.78
CA ARG A 207 -15.82 4.33 -11.77
C ARG A 207 -17.28 4.28 -12.20
N SER A 208 -17.72 3.19 -12.80
CA SER A 208 -19.13 2.97 -13.15
C SER A 208 -19.99 2.46 -11.99
N ILE A 209 -19.37 2.09 -10.86
CA ILE A 209 -20.10 1.66 -9.66
C ILE A 209 -20.99 2.81 -9.20
N PRO A 210 -22.33 2.61 -9.15
CA PRO A 210 -23.21 3.64 -8.64
C PRO A 210 -23.03 3.74 -7.11
N PRO A 211 -23.12 4.95 -6.53
CA PRO A 211 -23.19 5.07 -5.10
C PRO A 211 -24.40 4.31 -4.56
N SER A 212 -24.20 3.52 -3.51
CA SER A 212 -25.25 2.72 -2.87
C SER A 212 -26.26 3.57 -2.07
N THR A 213 -25.90 4.81 -1.78
CA THR A 213 -26.68 5.80 -1.05
C THR A 213 -26.95 7.02 -1.91
N ALA A 214 -27.97 7.81 -1.56
CA ALA A 214 -28.22 9.07 -2.25
C ALA A 214 -26.98 9.96 -2.18
N ARG A 215 -26.70 10.72 -3.23
CA ARG A 215 -25.48 11.57 -3.34
C ARG A 215 -25.28 12.51 -2.14
N GLU A 216 -26.36 12.91 -1.47
CA GLU A 216 -26.35 13.79 -0.28
C GLU A 216 -25.88 13.08 1.01
N GLU A 217 -25.89 11.75 1.05
CA GLU A 217 -25.47 10.93 2.19
C GLU A 217 -24.09 10.29 2.00
N MET A 218 -23.53 10.44 0.80
CA MET A 218 -22.24 9.89 0.42
C MET A 218 -21.11 10.57 1.21
N LYS A 219 -20.24 9.75 1.78
CA LYS A 219 -19.09 10.20 2.57
C LYS A 219 -17.82 10.05 1.75
N ILE A 220 -16.93 11.03 1.84
CA ILE A 220 -15.58 10.95 1.28
C ILE A 220 -14.73 10.10 2.23
N GLY A 221 -14.21 8.97 1.74
CA GLY A 221 -13.53 7.96 2.55
C GLY A 221 -13.94 6.54 2.18
N SER A 222 -13.64 5.57 3.05
CA SER A 222 -13.98 4.15 2.84
C SER A 222 -15.40 3.93 2.35
N PHE A 223 -15.61 2.96 1.45
CA PHE A 223 -16.92 2.63 0.89
C PHE A 223 -17.99 2.34 1.94
N VAL A 224 -17.58 1.82 3.10
CA VAL A 224 -18.49 1.36 4.16
C VAL A 224 -18.48 2.31 5.34
N SER A 225 -17.31 2.56 5.95
CA SER A 225 -17.24 3.40 7.16
C SER A 225 -17.38 4.89 6.82
N GLY A 226 -17.02 5.30 5.60
CA GLY A 226 -16.92 6.69 5.19
C GLY A 226 -15.82 7.46 5.92
N ILE A 227 -14.89 6.75 6.57
CA ILE A 227 -13.74 7.36 7.23
C ILE A 227 -12.71 7.71 6.17
N CYS A 228 -12.34 8.98 6.12
CA CYS A 228 -11.34 9.49 5.19
C CYS A 228 -9.94 9.28 5.76
N LYS A 229 -9.05 8.77 4.92
CA LYS A 229 -7.64 8.57 5.25
C LYS A 229 -6.75 9.25 4.23
N ASP A 230 -5.71 9.91 4.73
CA ASP A 230 -4.68 10.47 3.89
C ASP A 230 -3.31 10.09 4.44
N THR A 231 -2.68 9.12 3.77
CA THR A 231 -1.34 8.65 4.09
C THR A 231 -0.30 9.46 3.32
N ARG A 232 0.57 10.14 4.08
CA ARG A 232 1.76 10.84 3.59
C ARG A 232 2.98 10.33 4.38
N ARG A 233 3.77 11.21 5.01
CA ARG A 233 4.76 10.79 6.02
C ARG A 233 4.09 10.08 7.22
N CYS A 234 2.89 10.51 7.59
CA CYS A 234 2.07 9.86 8.61
C CYS A 234 0.64 9.74 8.07
N GLN A 235 -0.07 8.69 8.48
CA GLN A 235 -1.49 8.54 8.15
C GLN A 235 -2.33 9.50 9.00
N ARG A 236 -3.19 10.25 8.31
CA ARG A 236 -4.21 11.08 8.93
C ARG A 236 -5.56 10.42 8.72
N VAL A 237 -6.41 10.51 9.73
CA VAL A 237 -7.74 9.90 9.74
C VAL A 237 -8.74 10.98 10.12
N SER A 238 -9.84 11.11 9.38
CA SER A 238 -10.91 12.04 9.72
C SER A 238 -11.55 11.65 11.05
N VAL A 239 -11.74 12.61 11.93
CA VAL A 239 -12.43 12.41 13.22
C VAL A 239 -13.94 12.27 13.01
N GLU A 240 -14.48 13.03 12.05
CA GLU A 240 -15.90 13.06 11.69
C GLU A 240 -16.07 12.71 10.21
N PRO A 241 -17.23 12.16 9.80
CA PRO A 241 -17.52 11.92 8.40
C PRO A 241 -17.46 13.21 7.55
N ILE A 242 -16.85 13.10 6.37
CA ILE A 242 -16.71 14.21 5.42
C ILE A 242 -17.72 14.01 4.30
N TYR A 243 -18.55 15.00 4.00
CA TYR A 243 -19.66 14.87 3.04
C TYR A 243 -19.46 15.65 1.74
N ASN A 244 -18.51 16.57 1.70
CA ASN A 244 -18.28 17.43 0.54
C ASN A 244 -16.79 17.75 0.38
N GLU A 245 -16.41 18.16 -0.82
CA GLU A 245 -15.03 18.41 -1.17
C GLU A 245 -14.44 19.65 -0.45
N THR A 246 -15.27 20.61 -0.04
CA THR A 246 -14.79 21.77 0.73
C THR A 246 -14.23 21.31 2.09
N ASP A 247 -14.98 20.45 2.79
CA ASP A 247 -14.54 19.89 4.07
C ASP A 247 -13.37 18.91 3.89
N PHE A 248 -13.34 18.17 2.78
CA PHE A 248 -12.19 17.33 2.42
C PHE A 248 -10.92 18.16 2.23
N ASN A 249 -11.00 19.28 1.51
CA ASN A 249 -9.86 20.17 1.33
C ASN A 249 -9.39 20.80 2.65
N ASP A 250 -10.32 21.11 3.55
CA ASP A 250 -9.99 21.57 4.90
C ASP A 250 -9.28 20.48 5.70
N PHE A 251 -9.74 19.23 5.61
CA PHE A 251 -9.06 18.07 6.18
C PHE A 251 -7.62 17.91 5.64
N LEU A 252 -7.41 18.01 4.32
CA LEU A 252 -6.07 17.92 3.73
C LEU A 252 -5.14 19.04 4.21
N CYS A 253 -5.68 20.26 4.37
CA CYS A 253 -4.96 21.47 4.77
C CYS A 253 -4.87 21.70 6.29
N HIS A 254 -5.31 20.74 7.10
CA HIS A 254 -5.26 20.84 8.55
C HIS A 254 -4.33 19.79 9.17
N GLU A 255 -3.62 20.20 10.21
CA GLU A 255 -2.82 19.31 11.06
C GLU A 255 -2.87 19.89 12.47
N GLY A 256 -3.55 19.20 13.39
CA GLY A 256 -3.89 19.74 14.72
C GLY A 256 -2.67 20.14 15.56
N LYS A 257 -1.49 19.61 15.24
CA LYS A 257 -0.22 19.93 15.91
C LYS A 257 0.56 21.06 15.24
N ARG A 258 0.07 21.64 14.15
CA ARG A 258 0.77 22.69 13.38
C ARG A 258 -0.07 23.96 13.26
N THR A 259 0.59 25.11 13.41
CA THR A 259 -0.04 26.40 13.18
C THR A 259 -0.35 26.60 11.71
N GLN A 260 -1.59 26.99 11.40
CA GLN A 260 -1.99 27.35 10.04
C GLN A 260 -1.25 28.63 9.59
N THR A 261 -0.45 28.51 8.52
CA THR A 261 0.35 29.63 7.97
C THR A 261 -0.40 30.35 6.85
N ALA A 262 0.08 31.54 6.46
CA ALA A 262 -0.43 32.21 5.26
C ALA A 262 -0.24 31.36 3.99
N TRP A 263 0.80 30.52 3.97
CA TRP A 263 1.10 29.60 2.87
C TRP A 263 0.01 28.56 2.66
N ILE A 264 -0.38 27.83 3.72
CA ILE A 264 -1.42 26.79 3.58
C ILE A 264 -2.81 27.41 3.32
N LYS A 265 -3.08 28.62 3.83
CA LYS A 265 -4.29 29.38 3.49
C LYS A 265 -4.34 29.74 2.00
N MET A 266 -3.21 30.17 1.44
CA MET A 266 -3.08 30.45 0.00
C MET A 266 -3.32 29.18 -0.83
N ILE A 267 -2.70 28.05 -0.47
CA ILE A 267 -2.94 26.76 -1.15
C ILE A 267 -4.41 26.40 -1.10
N ARG A 268 -5.01 26.42 0.09
CA ARG A 268 -6.43 26.10 0.28
C ARG A 268 -7.37 26.96 -0.56
N SER A 269 -7.04 28.24 -0.73
CA SER A 269 -7.82 29.17 -1.56
C SER A 269 -7.75 28.88 -3.07
N ALA A 270 -6.73 28.15 -3.51
CA ALA A 270 -6.56 27.73 -4.91
C ALA A 270 -7.19 26.36 -5.21
N MET A 271 -7.68 25.64 -4.18
CA MET A 271 -8.32 24.33 -4.35
C MET A 271 -9.77 24.49 -4.80
N ARG A 272 -10.13 23.71 -5.82
CA ARG A 272 -11.50 23.53 -6.30
C ARG A 272 -12.31 22.64 -5.35
N ALA A 273 -13.64 22.67 -5.50
CA ALA A 273 -14.56 21.89 -4.68
C ALA A 273 -15.79 21.42 -5.48
N ASP A 274 -15.64 21.28 -6.80
CA ASP A 274 -16.69 20.99 -7.78
C ASP A 274 -16.45 19.68 -8.53
N HIS A 275 -15.61 18.79 -7.98
CA HIS A 275 -15.36 17.48 -8.57
C HIS A 275 -16.45 16.47 -8.20
N GLU A 276 -16.69 15.52 -9.11
CA GLU A 276 -17.58 14.40 -8.85
C GLU A 276 -16.92 13.39 -7.91
N LEU A 277 -17.74 12.76 -7.05
CA LEU A 277 -17.29 11.67 -6.19
C LEU A 277 -17.41 10.34 -6.92
N VAL A 278 -16.32 9.59 -6.98
CA VAL A 278 -16.22 8.32 -7.73
C VAL A 278 -15.53 7.25 -6.90
N ALA A 279 -15.79 5.99 -7.23
CA ALA A 279 -15.09 4.86 -6.62
C ALA A 279 -13.61 4.90 -7.00
N THR A 280 -12.76 4.81 -5.99
CA THR A 280 -11.32 5.10 -6.08
C THR A 280 -10.57 4.06 -5.26
N HIS A 281 -9.48 3.52 -5.82
CA HIS A 281 -8.55 2.60 -5.15
C HIS A 281 -7.66 3.36 -4.14
N ALA A 282 -7.19 4.55 -4.53
CA ALA A 282 -6.41 5.48 -3.71
C ALA A 282 -4.99 5.02 -3.30
N ASP A 283 -4.55 3.83 -3.74
CA ASP A 283 -3.13 3.40 -3.72
C ASP A 283 -2.73 2.62 -4.99
N LEU A 284 -3.04 3.17 -6.18
CA LEU A 284 -2.67 2.54 -7.45
C LEU A 284 -1.15 2.60 -7.69
N HIS A 285 -0.47 1.50 -7.39
CA HIS A 285 0.97 1.34 -7.55
C HIS A 285 1.31 -0.03 -8.17
N PRO A 286 2.42 -0.18 -8.92
CA PRO A 286 2.84 -1.47 -9.49
C PRO A 286 3.00 -2.60 -8.46
N ARG A 287 3.31 -2.27 -7.19
CA ARG A 287 3.35 -3.25 -6.08
C ARG A 287 1.99 -3.88 -5.76
N ASN A 288 0.91 -3.17 -6.08
CA ASN A 288 -0.48 -3.54 -5.79
C ASN A 288 -1.19 -4.14 -7.02
N ILE A 289 -0.45 -4.43 -8.10
CA ILE A 289 -0.98 -5.04 -9.31
C ILE A 289 -0.28 -6.38 -9.48
N MET A 290 -1.05 -7.47 -9.51
CA MET A 290 -0.55 -8.82 -9.75
C MET A 290 -0.68 -9.14 -11.23
N VAL A 291 0.36 -9.75 -11.80
CA VAL A 291 0.38 -10.15 -13.21
C VAL A 291 0.90 -11.57 -13.40
N ASP A 292 0.31 -12.24 -14.38
CA ASP A 292 0.88 -13.44 -15.00
C ASP A 292 1.61 -13.00 -16.27
N TRP A 293 2.89 -13.34 -16.37
CA TRP A 293 3.75 -12.91 -17.47
C TRP A 293 4.51 -14.09 -18.05
N ASP A 294 4.20 -14.40 -19.31
CA ASP A 294 5.02 -15.26 -20.14
C ASP A 294 6.12 -14.41 -20.82
N ALA A 295 7.37 -14.66 -20.44
CA ALA A 295 8.53 -13.90 -20.90
C ALA A 295 9.00 -14.29 -22.31
N GLU A 296 8.38 -15.30 -22.94
CA GLU A 296 8.69 -15.69 -24.31
C GLU A 296 8.25 -14.61 -25.33
N GLU A 297 8.83 -14.63 -26.54
CA GLU A 297 8.45 -13.71 -27.61
C GLU A 297 6.99 -13.95 -28.03
N GLY A 298 6.13 -12.96 -27.79
CA GLY A 298 4.68 -13.10 -28.00
C GLY A 298 3.93 -13.70 -26.80
N GLY A 299 4.61 -13.89 -25.67
CA GLY A 299 4.01 -14.31 -24.41
C GLY A 299 2.96 -13.30 -23.90
N ASN A 300 1.95 -13.83 -23.23
CA ASN A 300 0.86 -13.02 -22.70
C ASN A 300 1.27 -12.36 -21.38
N LEU A 301 0.84 -11.11 -21.21
CA LEU A 301 0.93 -10.37 -19.95
C LEU A 301 -0.47 -9.96 -19.53
N HIS A 302 -0.96 -10.50 -18.42
CA HIS A 302 -2.32 -10.28 -17.94
C HIS A 302 -2.35 -9.91 -16.46
N ILE A 303 -3.19 -8.92 -16.12
CA ILE A 303 -3.44 -8.54 -14.74
C ILE A 303 -4.35 -9.59 -14.08
N THR A 304 -3.83 -10.25 -13.05
CA THR A 304 -4.52 -11.33 -12.32
C THR A 304 -5.22 -10.83 -11.06
N ALA A 305 -4.80 -9.69 -10.51
CA ALA A 305 -5.50 -9.00 -9.43
C ALA A 305 -5.04 -7.55 -9.24
N ILE A 306 -5.94 -6.71 -8.73
CA ILE A 306 -5.60 -5.47 -8.02
C ILE A 306 -5.78 -5.74 -6.54
N ILE A 307 -4.74 -5.51 -5.74
CA ILE A 307 -4.69 -5.82 -4.31
C ILE A 307 -4.54 -4.54 -3.47
N ASP A 308 -4.64 -4.68 -2.14
CA ASP A 308 -4.44 -3.60 -1.17
C ASP A 308 -5.49 -2.46 -1.24
N TRP A 309 -6.75 -2.82 -0.99
CA TRP A 309 -7.92 -1.92 -1.04
C TRP A 309 -8.16 -1.18 0.29
N GLU A 310 -7.16 -1.04 1.15
CA GLU A 310 -7.30 -0.46 2.50
C GLU A 310 -7.65 1.04 2.49
N LEU A 311 -7.15 1.79 1.49
CA LEU A 311 -7.42 3.23 1.31
C LEU A 311 -8.60 3.50 0.37
N ALA A 312 -9.16 2.45 -0.23
CA ALA A 312 -10.18 2.58 -1.24
C ALA A 312 -11.49 3.15 -0.69
N GLY A 313 -12.27 3.78 -1.56
CA GLY A 313 -13.50 4.40 -1.17
C GLY A 313 -14.06 5.39 -2.19
N TRP A 314 -14.92 6.27 -1.71
CA TRP A 314 -15.48 7.35 -2.48
C TRP A 314 -14.64 8.62 -2.31
N TYR A 315 -14.09 9.13 -3.41
CA TYR A 315 -13.23 10.31 -3.39
C TYR A 315 -13.48 11.20 -4.61
N PRO A 316 -13.07 12.48 -4.57
CA PRO A 316 -13.05 13.33 -5.77
C PRO A 316 -12.33 12.64 -6.94
N GLU A 317 -12.84 12.79 -8.15
CA GLU A 317 -12.35 12.08 -9.35
C GLU A 317 -10.85 12.27 -9.68
N TYR A 318 -10.21 13.31 -9.14
CA TYR A 318 -8.78 13.54 -9.26
C TYR A 318 -7.91 12.69 -8.33
N TRP A 319 -8.50 12.13 -7.27
CA TRP A 319 -7.76 11.55 -6.15
C TRP A 319 -6.94 10.34 -6.56
N GLU A 320 -7.46 9.50 -7.46
CA GLU A 320 -6.73 8.35 -8.01
C GLU A 320 -5.43 8.79 -8.69
N PHE A 321 -5.49 9.83 -9.54
CA PHE A 321 -4.33 10.35 -10.26
C PHE A 321 -3.29 10.93 -9.29
N VAL A 322 -3.75 11.69 -8.29
CA VAL A 322 -2.87 12.28 -7.28
C VAL A 322 -2.14 11.19 -6.50
N LYS A 323 -2.87 10.16 -6.05
CA LYS A 323 -2.31 9.08 -5.24
C LYS A 323 -1.41 8.14 -6.02
N ALA A 324 -1.75 7.81 -7.27
CA ALA A 324 -0.90 7.00 -8.13
C ALA A 324 0.49 7.61 -8.38
N LEU A 325 0.64 8.94 -8.20
CA LEU A 325 1.89 9.67 -8.37
C LEU A 325 2.67 9.90 -7.06
N HIS A 326 2.12 9.58 -5.88
CA HIS A 326 2.77 9.87 -4.59
C HIS A 326 4.05 9.08 -4.37
N THR A 327 4.17 7.88 -4.94
CA THR A 327 5.33 7.01 -4.78
C THR A 327 6.10 6.78 -6.07
N VAL A 328 5.84 7.59 -7.11
CA VAL A 328 6.63 7.56 -8.34
C VAL A 328 8.02 8.14 -8.06
N ASP A 329 9.04 7.32 -8.24
CA ASP A 329 10.41 7.79 -8.35
C ASP A 329 10.70 8.19 -9.80
N THR A 330 11.35 9.33 -9.99
CA THR A 330 11.88 9.77 -11.30
C THR A 330 13.16 9.04 -11.69
N LYS A 331 13.65 8.16 -10.81
CA LYS A 331 14.85 7.34 -10.96
C LYS A 331 14.51 5.88 -10.68
N GLY A 332 15.37 4.98 -11.16
CA GLY A 332 15.25 3.55 -10.87
C GLY A 332 14.28 2.80 -11.79
N ALA A 333 13.90 1.61 -11.34
CA ALA A 333 13.32 0.58 -12.20
C ALA A 333 11.87 0.87 -12.62
N LEU A 334 11.17 1.76 -11.90
CA LEU A 334 9.80 2.20 -12.16
C LEU A 334 9.71 3.63 -12.70
N ALA A 335 10.83 4.20 -13.15
CA ALA A 335 10.92 5.62 -13.49
C ALA A 335 9.91 6.10 -14.55
N ASP A 336 9.48 5.20 -15.43
CA ASP A 336 8.51 5.49 -16.50
C ASP A 336 7.07 5.08 -16.16
N TRP A 337 6.78 4.56 -14.96
CA TRP A 337 5.44 4.11 -14.57
C TRP A 337 4.37 5.20 -14.79
N TYR A 338 4.69 6.45 -14.47
CA TYR A 338 3.76 7.58 -14.61
C TYR A 338 3.27 7.79 -16.05
N GLU A 339 4.04 7.37 -17.06
CA GLU A 339 3.68 7.47 -18.47
C GLU A 339 2.57 6.45 -18.85
N TYR A 340 2.44 5.38 -18.07
CA TYR A 340 1.53 4.26 -18.32
C TYR A 340 0.34 4.22 -17.36
N LEU A 341 0.10 5.29 -16.59
CA LEU A 341 -1.12 5.42 -15.79
C LEU A 341 -2.37 5.37 -16.70
N PRO A 342 -3.50 4.80 -16.22
CA PRO A 342 -4.73 4.67 -17.00
C PRO A 342 -5.51 6.00 -17.10
N THR A 343 -4.85 7.08 -17.52
CA THR A 343 -5.39 8.47 -17.51
C THR A 343 -6.67 8.64 -18.33
N ALA A 344 -6.92 7.78 -19.32
CA ALA A 344 -8.21 7.76 -20.03
C ALA A 344 -9.39 7.40 -19.12
N ALA A 345 -9.16 6.57 -18.09
CA ALA A 345 -10.16 6.23 -17.08
C ALA A 345 -10.06 7.15 -15.86
N ILE A 346 -8.84 7.45 -15.40
CA ILE A 346 -8.61 8.16 -14.14
C ILE A 346 -8.55 9.70 -14.23
N GLY A 347 -8.48 10.22 -15.46
CA GLY A 347 -8.22 11.62 -15.75
C GLY A 347 -6.75 12.02 -15.59
N SER A 348 -6.45 13.27 -15.90
CA SER A 348 -5.12 13.88 -15.73
C SER A 348 -5.28 15.19 -14.97
N TRP A 349 -4.70 15.26 -13.77
CA TRP A 349 -4.98 16.29 -12.78
C TRP A 349 -3.70 16.96 -12.27
N PRO A 350 -2.89 17.58 -13.16
CA PRO A 350 -1.59 18.14 -12.79
C PRO A 350 -1.70 19.31 -11.80
N THR A 351 -2.80 20.06 -11.83
CA THR A 351 -3.04 21.18 -10.90
C THR A 351 -3.26 20.65 -9.48
N GLU A 352 -4.18 19.70 -9.33
CA GLU A 352 -4.54 19.07 -8.06
C GLU A 352 -3.34 18.32 -7.48
N PHE A 353 -2.59 17.60 -8.32
CA PHE A 353 -1.33 16.97 -7.93
C PHE A 353 -0.29 17.99 -7.45
N SER A 354 -0.13 19.11 -8.17
CA SER A 354 0.80 20.18 -7.76
C SER A 354 0.41 20.80 -6.42
N LEU A 355 -0.88 21.07 -6.21
CA LEU A 355 -1.38 21.56 -4.93
C LEU A 355 -1.12 20.56 -3.82
N ASP A 356 -1.35 19.27 -4.06
CA ASP A 356 -1.13 18.23 -3.07
C ASP A 356 0.35 18.07 -2.69
N LEU A 357 1.28 18.19 -3.64
CA LEU A 357 2.72 18.24 -3.36
C LEU A 357 3.09 19.44 -2.47
N LEU A 358 2.47 20.60 -2.69
CA LEU A 358 2.70 21.78 -1.84
C LEU A 358 2.15 21.59 -0.43
N ILE A 359 1.02 20.90 -0.27
CA ILE A 359 0.48 20.49 1.04
C ILE A 359 1.47 19.52 1.71
N GLY A 360 1.98 18.53 0.97
CA GLY A 360 2.94 17.54 1.47
C GLY A 360 4.19 18.20 2.05
N ARG A 361 4.77 19.18 1.34
CA ARG A 361 5.92 19.97 1.82
C ARG A 361 5.64 20.72 3.11
N TRP A 362 4.42 21.21 3.32
CA TRP A 362 4.06 21.92 4.54
C TRP A 362 3.91 20.98 5.74
N LEU A 363 3.33 19.79 5.51
CA LEU A 363 3.15 18.75 6.52
C LEU A 363 4.47 18.06 6.91
N GLY A 364 5.46 18.11 6.01
CA GLY A 364 6.83 17.70 6.28
C GLY A 364 7.15 16.35 5.69
#